data_AF-A0AA97FNJ8-F1
#
_entry.id   AF-A0AA97FNJ8-F1
#
_cell.length_a   1.000
_cell.length_b   1.000
_cell.length_c   1.000
_cell.angle_alpha   90.00
_cell.angle_beta   90.00
_cell.angle_gamma   90.00
#
_symmetry.space_group_name_H-M   'P 1'
#
loop_
_entity.id
_entity.type
_entity.pdbx_description
1 polymer ?
#
loop_
_entity_poly.entity_id
_entity_poly.type
_entity_poly.pdbx_seq_one_letter_code
_entity_poly.pdbx_strand_id
1 'polypeptide(L)'
;MHKLDDKTLITKTLLERFDLEADGAYSAVMQKNDGSFLEHTIGPAITAARMLFSQDLLSFLHRELAYDGAWVIVHTHPKPPTVPEVECEHGRFGIIFLDQDGDPQFTVEWEENDGEMLDFADVLLAGMETWGGLCYTALMQQRHFMKDVLDPTEGQTFQKARGEKAPSAIH
;
A
#
# COMPACT_ATOMS: atom_id res chain seq x y z
N MET A 1 0.85 -15.52 -4.88
CA MET A 1 1.25 -14.89 -6.17
C MET A 1 0.09 -14.03 -6.61
N HIS A 2 0.33 -12.73 -6.81
CA HIS A 2 -0.66 -11.83 -7.43
C HIS A 2 -0.79 -12.12 -8.93
N LYS A 3 -1.74 -11.46 -9.60
CA LYS A 3 -2.02 -11.65 -11.04
C LYS A 3 -1.72 -10.42 -11.91
N LEU A 4 -1.25 -9.33 -11.32
CA LEU A 4 -0.88 -8.10 -12.04
C LEU A 4 0.32 -8.31 -12.94
N ASP A 5 0.35 -7.75 -14.15
CA ASP A 5 1.56 -7.68 -14.98
C ASP A 5 2.67 -6.96 -14.20
N ASP A 6 3.92 -7.42 -14.27
CA ASP A 6 5.04 -6.77 -13.59
C ASP A 6 5.19 -5.30 -14.04
N LYS A 7 4.71 -4.95 -15.24
CA LYS A 7 4.65 -3.57 -15.74
C LYS A 7 3.65 -2.67 -15.00
N THR A 8 2.62 -3.24 -14.37
CA THR A 8 1.62 -2.49 -13.59
C THR A 8 2.02 -2.36 -12.12
N LEU A 9 3.14 -2.95 -11.70
CA LEU A 9 3.72 -2.73 -10.36
C LEU A 9 4.47 -1.39 -10.24
N ILE A 10 4.82 -0.75 -11.37
CA ILE A 10 5.42 0.59 -11.40
C ILE A 10 4.63 1.43 -12.39
N THR A 11 3.49 1.96 -11.92
CA THR A 11 2.69 2.92 -12.67
C THR A 11 3.14 4.34 -12.36
N LYS A 12 2.86 5.26 -13.27
CA LYS A 12 3.07 6.70 -13.03
C LYS A 12 2.29 7.16 -11.79
N THR A 13 1.05 6.69 -11.63
CA THR A 13 0.18 6.98 -10.47
C THR A 13 0.83 6.55 -9.15
N LEU A 14 1.42 5.35 -9.13
CA LEU A 14 2.09 4.84 -7.93
C LEU A 14 3.36 5.63 -7.60
N LEU A 15 4.16 6.01 -8.59
CA LEU A 15 5.34 6.83 -8.39
C LEU A 15 4.98 8.25 -7.91
N GLU A 16 3.94 8.87 -8.48
CA GLU A 16 3.42 10.15 -8.00
C GLU A 16 2.92 10.04 -6.56
N ARG A 17 2.34 8.90 -6.18
CA ARG A 17 1.93 8.63 -4.80
C ARG A 17 3.13 8.54 -3.86
N PHE A 18 4.22 7.86 -4.26
CA PHE A 18 5.44 7.80 -3.46
C PHE A 18 6.05 9.19 -3.25
N ASP A 19 6.13 10.01 -4.30
CA ASP A 19 6.64 11.37 -4.20
C ASP A 19 5.83 12.22 -3.21
N LEU A 20 4.50 12.07 -3.22
CA LEU A 20 3.60 12.76 -2.28
C LEU A 20 3.76 12.28 -0.83
N GLU A 21 3.95 10.97 -0.61
CA GLU A 21 4.08 10.41 0.74
C GLU A 21 5.48 10.59 1.34
N ALA A 22 6.51 10.83 0.51
CA ALA A 22 7.91 10.72 0.91
C ALA A 22 8.69 12.03 0.95
N ASP A 23 8.08 13.16 0.62
CA ASP A 23 8.74 14.47 0.49
C ASP A 23 10.05 14.38 -0.35
N GLY A 24 10.02 13.54 -1.39
CA GLY A 24 11.10 13.38 -2.36
C GLY A 24 12.15 12.30 -2.09
N ALA A 25 12.09 11.53 -0.99
CA ALA A 25 13.03 10.41 -0.77
C ALA A 25 12.36 9.15 -0.17
N TYR A 26 12.44 8.04 -0.90
CA TYR A 26 11.82 6.76 -0.54
C TYR A 26 12.58 5.55 -1.06
N SER A 27 12.31 4.40 -0.46
CA SER A 27 12.69 3.08 -0.98
C SER A 27 11.47 2.17 -0.98
N ALA A 28 11.04 1.72 -2.15
CA ALA A 28 9.88 0.84 -2.32
C ALA A 28 10.32 -0.58 -2.71
N VAL A 29 9.67 -1.57 -2.12
CA VAL A 29 9.85 -3.00 -2.40
C VAL A 29 8.55 -3.56 -2.95
N MET A 30 8.64 -4.24 -4.08
CA MET A 30 7.54 -4.92 -4.76
C MET A 30 7.92 -6.38 -4.98
N GLN A 31 6.94 -7.27 -4.96
CA GLN A 31 7.12 -8.65 -5.43
C GLN A 31 6.57 -8.74 -6.85
N LYS A 32 7.27 -9.45 -7.73
CA LYS A 32 6.81 -9.77 -9.08
C LYS A 32 5.99 -11.05 -9.09
N ASN A 33 5.31 -11.30 -10.21
CA ASN A 33 4.57 -12.54 -10.39
C ASN A 33 5.45 -13.79 -10.26
N ASP A 34 6.71 -13.75 -10.71
CA ASP A 34 7.62 -14.89 -10.60
C ASP A 34 8.15 -15.15 -9.17
N GLY A 35 7.72 -14.32 -8.20
CA GLY A 35 8.14 -14.37 -6.81
C GLY A 35 9.43 -13.63 -6.52
N SER A 36 10.14 -13.12 -7.54
CA SER A 36 11.31 -12.25 -7.35
C SER A 36 10.90 -10.86 -6.85
N PHE A 37 11.85 -10.14 -6.27
CA PHE A 37 11.61 -8.78 -5.77
C PHE A 37 12.15 -7.73 -6.72
N LEU A 38 11.45 -6.60 -6.75
CA LEU A 38 11.83 -5.39 -7.44
C LEU A 38 11.93 -4.26 -6.42
N GLU A 39 12.99 -3.48 -6.54
CA GLU A 39 13.22 -2.32 -5.69
C GLU A 39 13.16 -1.06 -6.55
N HIS A 40 12.52 -0.01 -6.03
CA HIS A 40 12.53 1.31 -6.62
C HIS A 40 12.88 2.34 -5.54
N THR A 41 14.08 2.91 -5.63
CA THR A 41 14.63 3.79 -4.59
C THR A 41 15.00 5.15 -5.17
N ILE A 42 14.54 6.21 -4.52
CA ILE A 42 14.97 7.59 -4.72
C ILE A 42 15.54 8.09 -3.39
N GLY A 43 16.85 8.35 -3.34
CA GLY A 43 17.54 8.69 -2.09
C GLY A 43 18.26 7.48 -1.47
N PRO A 44 18.41 7.42 -0.14
CA PRO A 44 19.17 6.36 0.51
C PRO A 44 18.40 5.02 0.50
N ALA A 45 19.14 3.92 0.43
CA ALA A 45 18.53 2.58 0.51
C ALA A 45 18.07 2.28 1.94
N ILE A 46 17.11 1.36 2.09
CA ILE A 46 16.73 0.83 3.40
C ILE A 46 17.78 -0.14 3.93
N THR A 47 17.80 -0.33 5.25
CA THR A 47 18.70 -1.31 5.87
C THR A 47 18.32 -2.75 5.51
N ALA A 48 19.30 -3.65 5.56
CA ALA A 48 19.08 -5.07 5.29
C ALA A 48 17.93 -5.69 6.12
N ALA A 49 17.75 -5.26 7.38
CA ALA A 49 16.64 -5.73 8.23
C ALA A 49 15.26 -5.32 7.69
N ARG A 50 15.12 -4.08 7.22
CA ARG A 50 13.89 -3.56 6.60
C ARG A 50 13.61 -4.22 5.26
N MET A 51 14.66 -4.50 4.49
CA MET A 51 14.54 -5.23 3.24
C MET A 51 13.99 -6.64 3.48
N LEU A 52 14.59 -7.40 4.39
CA LEU A 52 14.12 -8.75 4.74
C LEU A 52 12.69 -8.75 5.26
N PHE A 53 12.37 -7.83 6.18
CA PHE A 53 11.00 -7.65 6.66
C PHE A 53 10.01 -7.43 5.52
N SER A 54 10.35 -6.53 4.58
CA SER A 54 9.48 -6.21 3.45
C SER A 54 9.26 -7.40 2.53
N GLN A 55 10.34 -8.15 2.23
CA GLN A 55 10.26 -9.33 1.36
C GLN A 55 9.42 -10.46 1.97
N ASP A 56 9.62 -10.73 3.26
CA ASP A 56 8.89 -11.76 3.99
C ASP A 56 7.40 -11.40 4.12
N LEU A 57 7.11 -10.13 4.49
CA LEU A 57 5.74 -9.66 4.62
C LEU A 57 5.03 -9.62 3.26
N LEU A 58 5.65 -9.13 2.19
CA LEU A 58 5.07 -9.15 0.85
C LEU A 58 4.78 -10.57 0.37
N SER A 59 5.70 -11.51 0.61
CA SER A 59 5.47 -12.91 0.26
C SER A 59 4.27 -13.50 1.01
N PHE A 60 4.15 -13.17 2.30
CA PHE A 60 3.00 -13.56 3.11
C PHE A 60 1.70 -12.93 2.58
N LEU A 61 1.66 -11.61 2.38
CA LEU A 61 0.48 -10.89 1.90
C LEU A 61 0.05 -11.35 0.50
N HIS A 62 0.97 -11.60 -0.42
CA HIS A 62 0.62 -12.12 -1.74
C HIS A 62 0.22 -13.60 -1.75
N ARG A 63 0.56 -14.36 -0.72
CA ARG A 63 0.12 -15.74 -0.56
C ARG A 63 -1.29 -15.80 0.04
N GLU A 64 -1.55 -15.00 1.05
CA GLU A 64 -2.79 -15.07 1.84
C GLU A 64 -3.86 -14.05 1.40
N LEU A 65 -3.43 -12.86 0.93
CA LEU A 65 -4.27 -11.66 0.82
C LEU A 65 -4.15 -10.92 -0.53
N ALA A 66 -3.74 -11.58 -1.63
CA ALA A 66 -3.59 -10.89 -2.91
C ALA A 66 -4.94 -10.41 -3.51
N TYR A 67 -6.01 -11.21 -3.42
CA TYR A 67 -7.36 -10.88 -3.93
C TYR A 67 -7.40 -10.20 -5.32
N ASP A 68 -6.68 -10.77 -6.29
CA ASP A 68 -6.48 -10.24 -7.66
C ASP A 68 -5.75 -8.89 -7.76
N GLY A 69 -5.38 -8.28 -6.63
CA GLY A 69 -4.51 -7.12 -6.51
C GLY A 69 -3.06 -7.49 -6.19
N ALA A 70 -2.25 -6.47 -5.89
CA ALA A 70 -0.88 -6.62 -5.40
C ALA A 70 -0.62 -5.72 -4.18
N TRP A 71 0.39 -6.07 -3.41
CA TRP A 71 0.86 -5.33 -2.25
C TRP A 71 2.25 -4.75 -2.54
N VAL A 72 2.48 -3.53 -2.07
CA VAL A 72 3.76 -2.83 -2.17
C VAL A 72 4.10 -2.25 -0.81
N ILE A 73 5.38 -2.29 -0.44
CA ILE A 73 5.85 -1.62 0.78
C ILE A 73 6.74 -0.46 0.38
N VAL A 74 6.47 0.72 0.91
CA VAL A 74 7.29 1.92 0.71
C VAL A 74 7.81 2.42 2.05
N HIS A 75 9.11 2.65 2.13
CA HIS A 75 9.77 3.29 3.26
C HIS A 75 10.04 4.75 2.93
N THR A 76 9.71 5.65 3.86
CA THR A 76 9.81 7.10 3.66
C THR A 76 10.44 7.78 4.87
N HIS A 77 10.72 9.07 4.75
CA HIS A 77 11.34 9.89 5.80
C HIS A 77 12.70 9.31 6.24
N PRO A 78 13.68 9.24 5.32
CA PRO A 78 15.01 8.78 5.67
C PRO A 78 15.64 9.67 6.74
N LYS A 79 16.21 9.05 7.76
CA LYS A 79 16.91 9.76 8.83
C LYS A 79 18.33 10.14 8.38
N PRO A 80 18.91 11.22 8.91
CA PRO A 80 20.31 11.52 8.68
C PRO A 80 21.16 10.29 9.07
N PRO A 81 21.99 9.77 8.16
CA PRO A 81 22.76 8.59 8.48
C PRO A 81 23.78 8.94 9.57
N THR A 82 23.93 8.08 10.57
CA THR A 82 24.86 8.29 11.71
C THR A 82 26.33 8.13 11.32
N VAL A 83 26.59 7.59 10.12
CA VAL A 83 27.88 7.38 9.47
C VAL A 83 27.68 7.52 7.96
N PRO A 84 28.72 7.64 7.10
CA PRO A 84 28.54 7.65 5.65
C PRO A 84 28.18 6.24 5.16
N GLU A 85 26.96 5.82 5.44
CA GLU A 85 26.37 4.56 4.98
C GLU A 85 25.44 4.85 3.80
N VAL A 86 25.44 3.92 2.84
CA VAL A 86 24.54 3.94 1.68
C VAL A 86 23.10 3.56 2.09
N GLU A 87 22.98 2.87 3.23
CA GLU A 87 21.73 2.45 3.86
C GLU A 87 21.32 3.43 4.97
N CYS A 88 20.01 3.54 5.19
CA CYS A 88 19.44 4.52 6.08
C CYS A 88 18.18 3.97 6.78
N GLU A 89 18.03 4.34 8.04
CA GLU A 89 16.78 4.15 8.77
C GLU A 89 15.69 5.09 8.26
N HIS A 90 14.49 4.56 8.09
CA HIS A 90 13.33 5.32 7.60
C HIS A 90 12.30 5.47 8.72
N GLY A 91 11.90 6.70 9.04
CA GLY A 91 10.98 6.97 10.14
C GLY A 91 9.56 6.44 9.91
N ARG A 92 9.20 6.11 8.67
CA ARG A 92 7.87 5.64 8.29
C ARG A 92 7.93 4.51 7.28
N PHE A 93 6.90 3.68 7.26
CA PHE A 93 6.61 2.83 6.11
C PHE A 93 5.11 2.69 5.87
N GLY A 94 4.73 2.50 4.61
CA GLY A 94 3.37 2.23 4.17
C GLY A 94 3.30 0.89 3.44
N ILE A 95 2.25 0.13 3.71
CA ILE A 95 1.86 -1.08 2.98
C ILE A 95 0.65 -0.69 2.12
N ILE A 96 0.84 -0.66 0.81
CA ILE A 96 -0.14 -0.16 -0.16
C ILE A 96 -0.74 -1.34 -0.90
N PHE A 97 -2.07 -1.37 -1.00
CA PHE A 97 -2.79 -2.30 -1.86
C PHE A 97 -3.05 -1.66 -3.23
N LEU A 98 -2.69 -2.39 -4.28
CA LEU A 98 -2.97 -2.06 -5.68
C LEU A 98 -4.09 -2.96 -6.19
N ASP A 99 -5.02 -2.40 -6.95
CA ASP A 99 -6.02 -3.20 -7.66
C ASP A 99 -5.46 -3.86 -8.93
N GLN A 100 -6.32 -4.46 -9.74
CA GLN A 100 -5.93 -5.16 -10.98
C GLN A 100 -5.28 -4.24 -12.02
N ASP A 101 -5.59 -2.95 -11.98
CA ASP A 101 -5.08 -1.95 -12.91
C ASP A 101 -3.74 -1.34 -12.43
N GLY A 102 -3.31 -1.70 -11.21
CA GLY A 102 -2.11 -1.15 -10.57
C GLY A 102 -2.35 0.19 -9.89
N ASP A 103 -3.62 0.53 -9.61
CA ASP A 103 -3.99 1.78 -8.96
C ASP A 103 -4.02 1.60 -7.42
N PRO A 104 -3.36 2.49 -6.65
CA PRO A 104 -3.39 2.47 -5.19
C PRO A 104 -4.80 2.67 -4.64
N GLN A 105 -5.25 1.75 -3.77
CA GLN A 105 -6.58 1.79 -3.19
C GLN A 105 -6.58 2.32 -1.75
N PHE A 106 -5.66 1.82 -0.93
CA PHE A 106 -5.51 2.21 0.47
C PHE A 106 -4.09 1.88 0.96
N THR A 107 -3.73 2.48 2.10
CA THR A 107 -2.43 2.32 2.75
C THR A 107 -2.65 1.92 4.20
N VAL A 108 -1.89 0.93 4.68
CA VAL A 108 -1.69 0.64 6.10
C VAL A 108 -0.33 1.19 6.48
N GLU A 109 -0.27 2.13 7.41
CA GLU A 109 0.96 2.88 7.71
C GLU A 109 1.48 2.63 9.12
N TRP A 110 2.78 2.81 9.26
CA TRP A 110 3.49 2.92 10.52
C TRP A 110 4.36 4.18 10.51
N GLU A 111 4.39 4.86 11.65
CA GLU A 111 5.25 5.99 11.90
C GLU A 111 5.93 5.83 13.25
N GLU A 112 7.24 6.07 13.27
CA GLU A 112 8.04 5.97 14.48
C GLU A 112 7.58 6.99 15.53
N ASN A 113 7.50 6.55 16.79
CA ASN A 113 6.94 7.29 17.91
C ASN A 113 5.44 7.63 17.78
N ASP A 114 4.72 7.00 16.87
CA ASP A 114 3.26 7.08 16.80
C ASP A 114 2.60 5.76 17.25
N GLY A 115 1.54 5.88 18.05
CA GLY A 115 0.81 4.74 18.59
C GLY A 115 1.61 3.87 19.58
N GLU A 116 1.42 2.55 19.50
CA GLU A 116 1.99 1.56 20.45
C GLU A 116 3.36 1.01 20.01
N MET A 117 3.72 1.14 18.73
CA MET A 117 4.99 0.66 18.17
C MET A 117 5.96 1.83 18.01
N LEU A 118 6.82 2.03 19.00
CA LEU A 118 7.63 3.24 19.12
C LEU A 118 8.85 3.23 18.20
N ASP A 119 9.42 2.06 17.95
CA ASP A 119 10.56 1.89 17.06
C ASP A 119 10.39 0.70 16.09
N PHE A 120 11.36 0.53 15.19
CA PHE A 120 11.30 -0.55 14.21
C PHE A 120 11.52 -1.94 14.83
N ALA A 121 12.14 -2.04 16.02
CA ALA A 121 12.24 -3.32 16.71
C ALA A 121 10.86 -3.78 17.20
N ASP A 122 10.00 -2.87 17.66
CA ASP A 122 8.60 -3.17 17.99
C ASP A 122 7.83 -3.68 16.76
N VAL A 123 8.05 -3.06 15.59
CA VAL A 123 7.47 -3.51 14.31
C VAL A 123 7.87 -4.95 13.99
N LEU A 124 9.14 -5.30 14.18
CA LEU A 124 9.65 -6.66 13.96
C LEU A 124 9.09 -7.65 14.98
N LEU A 125 8.95 -7.24 16.26
CA LEU A 125 8.40 -8.06 17.33
C LEU A 125 6.91 -8.32 17.16
N ALA A 126 6.14 -7.35 16.65
CA ALA A 126 4.73 -7.53 16.31
C ALA A 126 4.54 -8.65 15.28
N GLY A 127 5.50 -8.81 14.37
CA GLY A 127 5.60 -9.92 13.43
C GLY A 127 4.57 -9.87 12.29
N MET A 128 4.74 -10.78 11.34
CA MET A 128 3.94 -10.81 10.10
C MET A 128 2.44 -11.04 10.34
N GLU A 129 2.05 -11.80 11.36
CA GLU A 129 0.63 -12.08 11.62
C GLU A 129 -0.12 -10.83 12.05
N THR A 130 0.48 -9.98 12.89
CA THR A 130 -0.11 -8.70 13.29
C THR A 130 -0.30 -7.79 12.08
N TRP A 131 0.75 -7.59 11.27
CA TRP A 131 0.67 -6.76 10.05
C TRP A 131 -0.30 -7.34 9.02
N GLY A 132 -0.31 -8.66 8.86
CA GLY A 132 -1.28 -9.39 8.05
C GLY A 132 -2.72 -9.16 8.48
N GLY A 133 -2.98 -9.18 9.79
CA GLY A 133 -4.29 -8.89 10.37
C GLY A 133 -4.75 -7.46 10.12
N LEU A 134 -3.84 -6.48 10.23
CA LEU A 134 -4.12 -5.07 9.88
C LEU A 134 -4.47 -4.92 8.40
N CYS A 135 -3.68 -5.52 7.51
CA CYS A 135 -3.93 -5.51 6.07
C CYS A 135 -5.25 -6.19 5.69
N TYR A 136 -5.55 -7.34 6.30
CA TYR A 136 -6.84 -8.02 6.10
C TYR A 136 -8.01 -7.15 6.54
N THR A 137 -7.90 -6.51 7.71
CA THR A 137 -8.95 -5.63 8.24
C THR A 137 -9.19 -4.45 7.31
N ALA A 138 -8.13 -3.78 6.86
CA ALA A 138 -8.22 -2.66 5.91
C ALA A 138 -8.85 -3.11 4.58
N LEU A 139 -8.46 -4.28 4.05
CA LEU A 139 -9.03 -4.83 2.83
C LEU A 139 -10.54 -5.14 2.98
N MET A 140 -10.95 -5.74 4.10
CA MET A 140 -12.37 -6.01 4.34
C MET A 140 -13.16 -4.71 4.47
N GLN A 141 -12.63 -3.70 5.15
CA GLN A 141 -13.25 -2.37 5.24
C GLN A 141 -13.43 -1.75 3.86
N GLN A 142 -12.39 -1.74 3.02
CA GLN A 142 -12.46 -1.22 1.66
C GLN A 142 -13.55 -1.94 0.84
N ARG A 143 -13.62 -3.28 0.92
CA ARG A 143 -14.65 -4.06 0.22
C ARG A 143 -16.07 -3.75 0.71
N HIS A 144 -16.24 -3.50 2.01
CA HIS A 144 -17.53 -3.07 2.55
C HIS A 144 -17.91 -1.67 2.03
N PHE A 145 -17.00 -0.71 2.09
CA PHE A 145 -17.24 0.64 1.54
C PHE A 145 -17.57 0.59 0.05
N MET A 146 -16.85 -0.19 -0.75
CA MET A 146 -17.13 -0.32 -2.18
C MET A 146 -18.51 -0.94 -2.44
N LYS A 147 -18.95 -1.91 -1.64
CA LYS A 147 -20.33 -2.43 -1.74
C LYS A 147 -21.36 -1.37 -1.40
N ASP A 148 -21.16 -0.61 -0.33
CA ASP A 148 -22.09 0.45 0.08
C ASP A 148 -22.20 1.59 -0.96
N VAL A 149 -21.12 1.84 -1.71
CA VAL A 149 -21.09 2.83 -2.80
C VAL A 149 -21.67 2.27 -4.11
N LEU A 150 -21.49 0.97 -4.39
CA LEU A 150 -21.89 0.32 -5.64
C LEU A 150 -23.26 -0.35 -5.61
N ASP A 151 -23.80 -0.69 -4.44
CA ASP A 151 -25.19 -1.14 -4.31
C ASP A 151 -26.10 0.10 -4.36
N PRO A 152 -26.78 0.38 -5.50
CA PRO A 152 -27.82 1.38 -5.50
C PRO A 152 -28.87 0.91 -4.48
N THR A 153 -29.08 1.69 -3.43
CA THR A 153 -30.19 1.51 -2.51
C THR A 153 -31.47 1.38 -3.33
N GLU A 154 -32.30 0.37 -3.01
CA GLU A 154 -33.58 0.13 -3.69
C GLU A 154 -34.36 1.44 -3.81
N GLY A 155 -34.45 1.97 -5.03
CA GLY A 155 -35.04 3.29 -5.32
C GLY A 155 -34.29 4.10 -6.38
N GLN A 156 -32.98 3.92 -6.57
CA GLN A 156 -32.20 4.70 -7.56
C GLN A 156 -32.15 4.08 -8.97
N THR A 157 -32.49 2.80 -9.14
CA THR A 157 -32.44 2.10 -10.44
C THR A 157 -33.59 2.45 -11.38
N PHE A 158 -34.72 2.96 -10.88
CA PHE A 158 -35.89 3.26 -11.71
C PHE A 158 -35.86 4.63 -12.40
N GLN A 159 -35.03 5.60 -11.97
CA GLN A 159 -35.02 6.93 -12.58
C GLN A 159 -34.12 7.04 -13.82
N LYS A 160 -33.10 6.18 -13.99
CA LYS A 160 -32.21 6.21 -15.16
C LYS A 160 -32.84 5.62 -16.44
N ALA A 161 -33.83 4.73 -16.31
CA ALA A 161 -34.48 4.08 -17.45
C ALA A 161 -35.58 4.93 -18.13
N ARG A 162 -35.97 6.08 -17.55
CA ARG A 162 -37.03 6.97 -18.11
C ARG A 162 -36.54 8.30 -18.70
N GLY A 163 -35.22 8.52 -18.78
CA GLY A 163 -34.67 9.70 -19.47
C GLY A 163 -34.93 11.04 -18.77
N GLU A 164 -35.20 11.04 -17.47
CA GLU A 164 -35.33 12.28 -16.68
C GLU A 164 -33.95 12.69 -16.13
N LYS A 165 -33.58 13.96 -16.31
CA LYS A 165 -32.30 14.51 -15.82
C LYS A 165 -32.28 14.55 -14.28
N ALA A 166 -31.12 14.27 -13.70
CA ALA A 166 -30.88 14.34 -12.26
C ALA A 166 -31.22 15.73 -11.69
N PRO A 167 -31.84 15.84 -10.50
CA PRO A 167 -32.29 17.10 -9.92
C PRO A 167 -31.17 17.93 -9.26
N SER A 168 -29.89 17.72 -9.60
CA SER A 168 -28.79 18.54 -9.07
C SER A 168 -28.40 19.73 -9.96
N ALA A 169 -29.15 20.00 -11.03
CA ALA A 169 -29.11 21.30 -11.68
C ALA A 169 -30.25 22.17 -11.10
N ILE A 170 -29.97 22.89 -10.01
CA ILE A 170 -30.51 24.20 -9.59
C ILE A 170 -30.07 24.40 -8.12
N HIS A 171 -28.95 25.08 -7.91
CA HIS A 171 -28.88 26.44 -7.36
C HIS A 171 -27.45 26.97 -7.38
#